data_AF-A0A9D8SP91-F1
#
_entry.id   AF-A0A9D8SP91-F1
#
_cell.length_a   1.000
_cell.length_b   1.000
_cell.length_c   1.000
_cell.angle_alpha   90.00
_cell.angle_beta   90.00
_cell.angle_gamma   90.00
#
_symmetry.space_group_name_H-M   'P 1'
#
loop_
_entity.id
_entity.type
_entity.pdbx_description
1 polymer ?
#
loop_
_entity_poly.entity_id
_entity_poly.type
_entity_poly.pdbx_seq_one_letter_code
_entity_poly.pdbx_strand_id
1 'polypeptide(L)'
;MWLFCKSGYFSAVQHFEDPEVIHVRARFSGDLERLCDRHGIEPNVTETPQNDYRYRMDFPRETWAKIVMEESLSIDYTNFKNAVHDGTLRDVAYMNCWSAMSRAQR
;
A
#
# COMPACT_ATOMS: atom_id res chain seq x y z
N MET A 1 6.59 -1.65 7.75
CA MET A 1 5.16 -2.01 7.78
C MET A 1 4.71 -2.46 6.40
N TRP A 2 3.87 -3.48 6.32
CA TRP A 2 3.06 -3.76 5.13
C TRP A 2 1.64 -3.27 5.39
N LEU A 3 1.06 -2.57 4.42
CA LEU A 3 -0.30 -2.05 4.48
C LEU A 3 -1.07 -2.56 3.26
N PHE A 4 -2.18 -3.25 3.53
CA PHE A 4 -3.19 -3.58 2.54
C PHE A 4 -4.40 -2.70 2.85
N CYS A 5 -4.84 -1.93 1.87
CA CYS A 5 -6.05 -1.10 1.97
C CYS A 5 -6.77 -1.02 0.62
N LYS A 6 -7.89 -0.27 0.55
CA LYS A 6 -8.68 -0.16 -0.68
C LYS A 6 -7.89 0.43 -1.85
N SER A 7 -6.91 1.30 -1.57
CA SER A 7 -6.07 1.95 -2.58
C SER A 7 -5.03 1.01 -3.20
N GLY A 8 -4.54 0.02 -2.45
CA GLY A 8 -3.52 -0.91 -2.92
C GLY A 8 -2.75 -1.63 -1.82
N TYR A 9 -1.55 -2.11 -2.18
CA TYR A 9 -0.61 -2.77 -1.27
C TYR A 9 0.71 -2.01 -1.21
N PHE A 10 1.15 -1.69 0.00
CA PHE A 10 2.30 -0.84 0.25
C PHE A 10 3.29 -1.46 1.21
N SER A 11 4.58 -1.30 0.92
CA SER A 11 5.65 -1.47 1.90
C SER A 11 6.17 -0.10 2.32
N ALA A 12 5.88 0.26 3.57
CA ALA A 12 6.32 1.51 4.18
C ALA A 12 7.44 1.24 5.18
N VAL A 13 8.59 1.87 4.96
CA VAL A 13 9.80 1.73 5.78
C VAL A 13 10.40 3.10 6.04
N GLN A 14 11.21 3.24 7.09
CA GLN A 14 11.97 4.48 7.30
C GLN A 14 12.94 4.70 6.13
N HIS A 15 13.07 5.95 5.67
CA HIS A 15 14.08 6.31 4.69
C HIS A 15 15.48 6.15 5.29
N PHE A 16 16.46 5.71 4.49
CA PHE A 16 17.78 5.37 5.01
C PHE A 16 18.62 6.59 5.41
N GLU A 17 18.38 7.75 4.78
CA GLU A 17 19.10 9.00 5.06
C GLU A 17 18.34 9.93 6.02
N ASP A 18 17.01 9.83 6.07
CA ASP A 18 16.18 10.77 6.81
C ASP A 18 15.15 10.01 7.68
N PRO A 19 15.32 9.99 9.01
CA PRO A 19 14.38 9.32 9.90
C PRO A 19 13.01 10.02 9.94
N GLU A 20 12.83 11.25 9.47
CA GLU A 20 11.54 11.92 9.42
C GLU A 20 10.76 11.63 8.13
N VAL A 21 11.31 10.78 7.25
CA VAL A 21 10.68 10.37 6.00
C VAL A 21 10.36 8.88 6.01
N ILE A 22 9.18 8.56 5.50
CA ILE A 22 8.74 7.19 5.23
C ILE A 22 8.84 6.94 3.73
N HIS A 23 9.69 5.98 3.38
CA HIS A 23 9.81 5.45 2.04
C HIS A 23 8.70 4.43 1.79
N VAL A 24 7.73 4.80 0.97
CA VAL A 24 6.57 3.96 0.64
C VAL A 24 6.74 3.39 -0.76
N ARG A 25 6.57 2.08 -0.88
CA ARG A 25 6.81 1.34 -2.11
C ARG A 25 5.57 0.54 -2.52
N ALA A 26 5.28 0.51 -3.81
CA ALA A 26 4.17 -0.22 -4.41
C ALA A 26 4.64 -1.11 -5.57
N ARG A 27 3.87 -2.16 -5.86
CA ARG A 27 4.16 -3.10 -6.95
C ARG A 27 3.43 -2.76 -8.24
N PHE A 28 2.19 -2.30 -8.11
CA PHE A 28 1.30 -2.04 -9.25
C PHE A 28 1.30 -0.55 -9.59
N SER A 29 1.28 -0.26 -10.89
CA SER A 29 1.13 1.10 -11.39
C SER A 29 -0.21 1.68 -10.92
N GLY A 30 -0.24 2.95 -10.54
CA GLY A 30 -1.44 3.63 -10.09
C GLY A 30 -1.81 3.41 -8.61
N ASP A 31 -1.17 2.49 -7.88
CA ASP A 31 -1.51 2.24 -6.46
C ASP A 31 -1.17 3.46 -5.58
N LEU A 32 0.01 4.06 -5.78
CA LEU A 32 0.43 5.26 -5.04
C LEU A 32 -0.40 6.48 -5.45
N GLU A 33 -0.73 6.60 -6.72
CA GLU A 33 -1.56 7.67 -7.27
C GLU A 33 -2.98 7.62 -6.69
N ARG A 34 -3.60 6.43 -6.63
CA ARG A 34 -4.90 6.23 -5.95
C ARG A 34 -4.85 6.59 -4.48
N LEU A 35 -3.77 6.23 -3.79
CA LEU A 35 -3.59 6.59 -2.39
C LEU A 35 -3.50 8.12 -2.24
N CYS A 36 -2.69 8.77 -3.07
CA CYS A 36 -2.51 10.21 -3.04
C CYS A 36 -3.83 10.96 -3.32
N ASP A 37 -4.57 10.55 -4.35
CA ASP A 37 -5.89 11.13 -4.71
C ASP A 37 -6.88 11.05 -3.54
N ARG A 38 -6.96 9.89 -2.88
CA ARG A 38 -7.84 9.66 -1.73
C ARG A 38 -7.54 10.55 -0.53
N HIS A 39 -6.28 10.97 -0.36
CA HIS A 39 -5.84 11.80 0.76
C HIS A 39 -5.56 13.26 0.37
N GLY A 40 -5.90 13.66 -0.87
CA GLY A 40 -5.68 15.02 -1.36
C GLY A 40 -4.20 15.42 -1.42
N ILE A 41 -3.33 14.48 -1.79
CA ILE A 41 -1.88 14.65 -1.90
C ILE A 41 -1.51 14.69 -3.39
N GLU A 42 -0.63 15.61 -3.79
CA GLU A 42 -0.08 15.60 -5.14
C GLU A 42 0.91 14.43 -5.30
N PRO A 43 0.72 13.52 -6.27
CA PRO A 43 1.59 12.36 -6.42
C PRO A 43 2.96 12.75 -6.98
N ASN A 44 4.02 12.22 -6.37
CA ASN A 44 5.40 12.29 -6.87
C ASN A 44 6.01 10.89 -6.95
N VAL A 45 5.42 10.05 -7.80
CA VAL A 45 5.77 8.63 -7.90
C VAL A 45 6.98 8.44 -8.81
N THR A 46 8.00 7.76 -8.29
CA THR A 46 9.17 7.34 -9.07
C THR A 46 9.03 5.88 -9.48
N GLU A 47 9.24 5.59 -10.77
CA GLU A 47 9.34 4.24 -11.29
C GLU A 47 10.81 3.78 -11.34
N THR A 48 11.05 2.56 -10.87
CA THR A 48 12.37 1.91 -10.82
C THR A 48 12.23 0.44 -11.23
N PRO A 49 12.20 0.14 -12.54
CA PRO A 49 11.80 -1.17 -13.05
C PRO A 49 12.64 -2.37 -12.55
N GLN A 50 13.89 -2.12 -12.13
CA GLN A 50 14.85 -3.13 -11.70
C GLN A 50 14.73 -3.50 -10.22
N ASN A 51 13.94 -2.77 -9.43
CA ASN A 51 13.83 -3.00 -8.00
C ASN A 51 12.66 -3.94 -7.64
N ASP A 52 12.76 -4.55 -6.46
CA ASP A 52 11.76 -5.50 -5.94
C ASP A 52 10.35 -4.90 -5.83
N TYR A 53 10.25 -3.61 -5.50
CA TYR A 53 9.06 -2.78 -5.69
C TYR A 53 9.32 -1.75 -6.78
N ARG A 54 8.54 -1.82 -7.85
CA ARG A 54 8.74 -1.00 -9.04
C ARG A 54 8.44 0.48 -8.80
N TYR A 55 7.41 0.80 -8.01
CA TYR A 55 6.96 2.17 -7.77
C TYR A 55 7.26 2.60 -6.34
N ARG A 56 7.61 3.86 -6.14
CA ARG A 56 7.94 4.40 -4.82
C ARG A 56 7.65 5.89 -4.72
N MET A 57 7.39 6.34 -3.51
CA MET A 57 7.22 7.73 -3.14
C MET A 57 7.58 7.90 -1.67
N ASP A 58 8.18 9.03 -1.36
CA ASP A 58 8.52 9.41 0.01
C ASP A 58 7.42 10.30 0.60
N PHE A 59 7.13 10.07 1.88
CA PHE A 59 6.15 10.84 2.64
C PHE A 59 6.81 11.37 3.91
N PRO A 60 6.52 12.62 4.33
CA PRO A 60 6.79 13.02 5.70
C PRO A 60 6.14 12.02 6.67
N ARG A 61 6.84 11.68 7.75
CA ARG A 61 6.41 10.66 8.71
C ARG A 61 5.03 10.92 9.28
N GLU A 62 4.73 12.17 9.63
CA GLU A 62 3.41 12.58 10.12
C GLU A 62 2.32 12.42 9.05
N THR A 63 2.62 12.77 7.79
CA THR A 63 1.70 12.57 6.67
C THR A 63 1.38 11.10 6.48
N TRP A 64 2.39 10.22 6.51
CA TRP A 64 2.16 8.77 6.42
C TRP A 64 1.34 8.24 7.61
N ALA A 65 1.62 8.70 8.84
CA ALA A 65 0.84 8.32 10.01
C ALA A 65 -0.63 8.74 9.88
N LYS A 66 -0.90 9.94 9.37
CA LYS A 66 -2.26 10.43 9.10
C LYS A 66 -2.97 9.58 8.05
N ILE A 67 -2.30 9.22 6.94
CA ILE A 67 -2.84 8.32 5.92
C ILE A 67 -3.29 7.00 6.56
N VAL A 68 -2.42 6.38 7.36
CA VAL A 68 -2.71 5.08 8.00
C VAL A 68 -3.90 5.18 8.96
N MET A 69 -3.97 6.27 9.73
CA MET A 69 -5.11 6.55 10.61
C MET A 69 -6.42 6.67 9.81
N GLU A 70 -6.43 7.46 8.73
CA GLU A 70 -7.61 7.68 7.90
C GLU A 70 -8.04 6.40 7.18
N GLU A 71 -7.10 5.60 6.65
CA GLU A 71 -7.41 4.30 6.07
C GLU A 71 -8.05 3.36 7.09
N SER A 72 -7.55 3.35 8.33
CA SER A 72 -8.10 2.55 9.43
C SER A 72 -9.52 2.98 9.79
N LEU A 73 -9.78 4.29 9.83
CA LEU A 73 -11.12 4.84 10.09
C LEU A 73 -12.10 4.58 8.95
N SER A 74 -11.61 4.35 7.73
CA SER A 74 -12.42 4.14 6.53
C SER A 74 -12.85 2.68 6.30
N ILE A 75 -12.53 1.78 7.24
CA ILE A 75 -12.91 0.37 7.18
C ILE A 75 -14.42 0.24 7.40
N ASP A 76 -15.14 0.08 6.29
CA ASP A 76 -16.59 -0.03 6.18
C ASP A 76 -17.04 -1.43 5.72
N TYR A 77 -16.13 -2.40 5.76
CA TYR A 77 -16.31 -3.75 5.26
C TYR A 77 -16.10 -4.81 6.35
N THR A 78 -16.87 -5.90 6.27
CA THR A 78 -16.71 -7.07 7.17
C THR A 78 -15.64 -8.05 6.68
N ASN A 79 -15.16 -7.89 5.44
CA ASN A 79 -14.24 -8.81 4.81
C ASN A 79 -13.37 -8.10 3.75
N PHE A 80 -12.06 -8.03 3.99
CA PHE A 80 -11.14 -7.30 3.11
C PHE A 80 -11.11 -7.85 1.68
N LYS A 81 -10.98 -9.17 1.50
CA LYS A 81 -10.90 -9.77 0.15
C LYS A 81 -12.15 -9.46 -0.67
N ASN A 82 -13.33 -9.44 -0.06
CA ASN A 82 -14.56 -9.05 -0.77
C ASN A 82 -14.60 -7.55 -1.11
N ALA A 83 -14.03 -6.69 -0.26
CA ALA A 83 -14.02 -5.24 -0.46
C ALA A 83 -13.11 -4.77 -1.59
N VAL A 84 -12.10 -5.57 -1.96
CA VAL A 84 -11.11 -5.23 -3.00
C VAL A 84 -11.13 -6.19 -4.19
N HIS A 85 -12.09 -7.11 -4.24
CA HIS A 85 -12.20 -8.09 -5.31
C HIS A 85 -12.61 -7.41 -6.62
N ASP A 86 -11.72 -7.42 -7.61
CA ASP A 86 -11.93 -6.78 -8.91
C ASP A 86 -11.51 -7.67 -10.10
N GLY A 87 -11.08 -8.91 -9.85
CA GLY A 87 -10.63 -9.85 -10.88
C GLY A 87 -9.28 -9.52 -11.51
N THR A 88 -8.58 -8.49 -11.01
CA THR A 88 -7.27 -8.09 -11.54
C THR A 88 -6.14 -9.00 -11.05
N LEU A 89 -4.95 -8.88 -11.66
CA LEU A 89 -3.75 -9.56 -11.16
C LEU A 89 -3.41 -9.17 -9.71
N ARG A 90 -3.79 -7.96 -9.28
CA ARG A 90 -3.62 -7.48 -7.90
C ARG A 90 -4.53 -8.25 -6.94
N ASP A 91 -5.80 -8.41 -7.29
CA ASP A 91 -6.74 -9.23 -6.53
C ASP A 91 -6.28 -10.69 -6.41
N VAL A 92 -5.84 -11.31 -7.52
CA VAL A 92 -5.26 -12.67 -7.50
C VAL A 92 -4.05 -12.73 -6.55
N ALA A 93 -3.17 -11.73 -6.56
CA ALA A 93 -2.02 -11.68 -5.67
C ALA A 93 -2.43 -11.57 -4.19
N TYR A 94 -3.47 -10.80 -3.87
CA TYR A 94 -3.98 -10.68 -2.50
C TYR A 94 -4.54 -12.01 -1.98
N MET A 95 -5.29 -12.72 -2.82
CA MET A 95 -5.80 -14.05 -2.49
C MET A 95 -4.69 -15.08 -2.31
N ASN A 96 -3.61 -14.99 -3.09
CA ASN A 96 -2.43 -15.82 -2.92
C ASN A 96 -1.71 -15.55 -1.59
N CYS A 97 -1.59 -14.27 -1.19
CA CYS A 97 -1.02 -13.88 0.11
C CYS A 97 -1.87 -14.41 1.27
N TRP A 98 -3.19 -14.18 1.23
CA TRP A 98 -4.13 -14.69 2.23
C TRP A 98 -4.05 -16.23 2.34
N SER A 99 -4.02 -16.92 1.20
CA SER A 99 -3.92 -18.39 1.17
C SER A 99 -2.60 -18.89 1.75
N ALA A 100 -1.48 -18.18 1.52
CA ALA A 100 -0.18 -18.52 2.11
C ALA A 100 -0.22 -18.42 3.65
N MET A 101 -0.77 -17.33 4.18
CA MET A 101 -0.93 -17.14 5.62
C MET A 101 -1.90 -18.18 6.22
N SER A 102 -3.02 -18.46 5.54
CA SER A 102 -3.98 -19.49 5.97
C SER A 102 -3.35 -20.89 6.01
N ARG A 103 -2.46 -21.24 5.07
CA ARG A 103 -1.72 -22.51 5.11
C ARG A 103 -0.72 -22.56 6.25
N ALA A 104 -0.06 -21.44 6.56
CA ALA A 104 0.94 -21.34 7.62
C ALA A 104 0.34 -21.35 9.04
N GLN A 105 -0.96 -21.07 9.20
CA GLN A 105 -1.67 -21.14 10.47
C GLN A 105 -1.75 -22.58 11.06
N ARG A 106 -1.38 -23.59 10.27
CA ARG A 106 -1.44 -25.01 10.65
C ARG A 106 -0.26 -25.44 11.50
#